data_AF-A0A2T1D6G2-F1
#
_entry.id   AF-A0A2T1D6G2-F1
#
_cell.length_a   1.000
_cell.length_b   1.000
_cell.length_c   1.000
_cell.angle_alpha   90.00
_cell.angle_beta   90.00
_cell.angle_gamma   90.00
#
_symmetry.space_group_name_H-M   'P 1'
#
loop_
_entity.id
_entity.type
_entity.pdbx_description
1 polymer ?
#
loop_
_entity_poly.entity_id
_entity_poly.type
_entity_poly.pdbx_seq_one_letter_code
_entity_poly.pdbx_strand_id
1 'polypeptide(L)'
;MNSFIINAFFGTILFVSFGKFAQFLIDNKELFEVATNIATILGIPVGIYVYYVSKKKERELREFEIYDKLDERFIDYLKLCFENPELDIFEIPLETLPHTSLEDSLDTSEINGVIDKRNRKEIIAYTILISIFERYYISSMRQENKVDALSAWEAYMELWFTRSHFRAAWNLINIRKQVERANLPDNQAGYNVEFIRQMDSICDKVSRNSVGEVKKDNVV
;
A
#
# COMPACT_ATOMS: atom_id res chain seq x y z
N MET A 1 -22.76 16.69 60.74
CA MET A 1 -21.54 17.18 61.44
C MET A 1 -20.24 16.57 60.91
N ASN A 2 -20.27 15.43 60.21
CA ASN A 2 -19.04 14.71 59.79
C ASN A 2 -18.30 15.29 58.56
N SER A 3 -18.97 15.93 57.58
CA SER A 3 -18.25 16.40 56.37
C SER A 3 -17.41 17.67 56.60
N PHE A 4 -17.79 18.51 57.56
CA PHE A 4 -17.05 19.74 57.88
C PHE A 4 -15.71 19.44 58.57
N ILE A 5 -15.69 18.45 59.47
CA ILE A 5 -14.48 18.02 60.18
C ILE A 5 -13.52 17.31 59.21
N ILE A 6 -14.04 16.49 58.29
CA ILE A 6 -13.21 15.80 57.28
C ILE A 6 -12.58 16.81 56.31
N ASN A 7 -13.34 17.79 55.81
CA ASN A 7 -12.80 18.83 54.92
C ASN A 7 -11.79 19.74 55.61
N ALA A 8 -12.01 20.07 56.90
CA ALA A 8 -11.04 20.85 57.68
C ALA A 8 -9.73 20.06 57.91
N PHE A 9 -9.83 18.76 58.23
CA PHE A 9 -8.65 17.89 58.38
C PHE A 9 -7.89 17.75 57.06
N PHE A 10 -8.58 17.48 55.95
CA PHE A 10 -7.96 17.40 54.62
C PHE A 10 -7.29 18.71 54.22
N GLY A 11 -7.92 19.86 54.49
CA GLY A 11 -7.35 21.18 54.23
C GLY A 11 -6.08 21.44 55.02
N THR A 12 -6.05 21.08 56.31
CA THR A 12 -4.83 21.24 57.14
C THR A 12 -3.70 20.30 56.75
N ILE A 13 -4.01 19.04 56.36
CA ILE A 13 -3.02 18.07 55.88
C ILE A 13 -2.44 18.52 54.53
N LEU A 14 -3.28 18.98 53.59
CA LEU A 14 -2.83 19.55 52.32
C LEU A 14 -1.97 20.78 52.53
N PHE A 15 -2.35 21.69 53.44
CA PHE A 15 -1.59 22.90 53.71
C PHE A 15 -0.22 22.61 54.35
N VAL A 16 -0.15 21.68 55.31
CA VAL A 16 1.12 21.26 55.92
C VAL A 16 1.99 20.49 54.92
N SER A 17 1.40 19.64 54.08
CA SER A 17 2.14 18.90 53.04
C SER A 17 2.66 19.83 51.96
N PHE A 18 1.89 20.85 51.58
CA PHE A 18 2.31 21.89 50.64
C PHE A 18 3.39 22.81 51.23
N GLY A 19 3.28 23.15 52.52
CA GLY A 19 4.31 23.92 53.24
C GLY A 19 5.64 23.17 53.35
N LYS A 20 5.61 21.85 53.63
CA LYS A 20 6.80 20.99 53.63
C LYS A 20 7.40 20.83 52.24
N PHE A 21 6.57 20.75 51.20
CA PHE A 21 7.02 20.74 49.81
C PHE A 21 7.68 22.07 49.42
N ALA A 22 7.11 23.20 49.83
CA ALA A 22 7.69 24.52 49.60
C ALA A 22 9.02 24.71 50.34
N GLN A 23 9.13 24.28 51.60
CA GLN A 23 10.39 24.27 52.34
C GLN A 23 11.43 23.37 51.67
N PHE A 24 11.04 22.17 51.25
CA PHE A 24 11.92 21.26 50.50
C PHE A 24 12.45 21.88 49.20
N LEU A 25 11.64 22.67 48.49
CA LEU A 25 12.06 23.40 47.30
C LEU A 25 13.01 24.56 47.61
N ILE A 26 12.81 25.25 48.74
CA ILE A 26 13.68 26.34 49.19
C ILE A 26 15.04 25.79 49.66
N ASP A 27 15.03 24.67 50.39
CA ASP A 27 16.24 24.02 50.90
C ASP A 27 17.11 23.44 49.76
N ASN A 28 16.48 23.01 48.66
CA ASN A 28 17.17 22.47 47.48
C ASN A 28 17.17 23.43 46.28
N LYS A 29 17.01 24.74 46.54
CA LYS A 29 16.86 25.76 45.49
C LYS A 29 17.99 25.73 44.47
N GLU A 30 19.24 25.54 44.90
CA GLU A 30 20.41 25.46 44.02
C GLU A 30 20.33 24.26 43.06
N LEU A 31 19.90 23.10 43.56
CA LEU A 31 19.71 21.91 42.72
C LEU A 31 18.60 22.14 41.69
N PHE A 32 17.52 22.81 42.08
CA PHE A 32 16.42 23.12 41.18
C PHE A 32 16.83 24.14 40.10
N GLU A 33 17.60 25.16 40.49
CA GLU A 33 18.12 26.18 39.57
C GLU A 33 19.07 25.56 38.53
N VAL A 34 19.99 24.69 38.96
CA VAL A 34 20.85 23.91 38.06
C VAL A 34 20.02 22.98 37.16
N ALA A 35 19.01 22.29 37.70
CA ALA A 35 18.14 21.42 36.91
C ALA A 35 17.37 22.19 35.84
N THR A 36 16.81 23.36 36.16
CA THR A 36 16.11 24.21 35.17
C THR A 36 17.03 24.77 34.10
N ASN A 37 18.27 25.12 34.45
CA ASN A 37 19.28 25.55 33.49
C ASN A 37 19.68 24.40 32.55
N ILE A 38 19.93 23.21 33.09
CA ILE A 38 20.21 22.00 32.28
C ILE A 38 19.02 21.68 31.38
N ALA A 39 17.80 21.69 31.91
CA ALA A 39 16.59 21.42 31.12
C ALA A 39 16.40 22.43 29.97
N THR A 40 16.76 23.70 30.17
CA THR A 40 16.67 24.73 29.12
C THR A 40 17.73 24.53 28.04
N ILE A 41 18.97 24.25 28.46
CA ILE A 41 20.09 23.99 27.54
C ILE A 41 19.85 22.72 26.73
N LEU A 42 19.22 21.69 27.31
CA LEU A 42 18.87 20.44 26.62
C LEU A 42 17.55 20.53 25.85
N GLY A 43 16.60 21.33 26.31
CA GLY A 43 15.27 21.41 25.73
C GLY A 43 15.27 21.93 24.29
N ILE A 44 16.07 22.96 24.01
CA ILE A 44 16.22 23.53 22.67
C ILE A 44 16.80 22.50 21.66
N PRO A 45 17.96 21.86 21.90
CA PRO A 45 18.51 20.89 20.96
C PRO A 45 17.63 19.65 20.83
N VAL A 46 17.00 19.16 21.90
CA VAL A 46 16.03 18.05 21.82
C VAL A 46 14.83 18.44 20.97
N GLY A 47 14.30 19.65 21.14
CA GLY A 47 13.20 20.17 20.32
C GLY A 47 13.57 20.26 18.84
N ILE A 48 14.75 20.77 18.51
CA ILE A 48 15.27 20.83 17.13
C ILE A 48 15.44 19.42 16.54
N TYR A 49 15.98 18.49 17.32
CA TYR A 49 16.16 17.10 16.89
C TYR A 49 14.82 16.43 16.57
N VAL A 50 13.85 16.52 17.49
CA VAL A 50 12.49 15.98 17.29
C VAL A 50 11.82 16.63 16.08
N TYR A 51 11.98 17.95 15.90
CA TYR A 51 11.46 18.66 14.73
C TYR A 51 12.05 18.14 13.42
N TYR A 52 13.37 17.91 13.34
CA TYR A 52 14.01 17.40 12.13
C TYR A 52 13.53 15.98 11.79
N VAL A 53 13.47 15.09 12.78
CA VAL A 53 12.94 13.73 12.61
C VAL A 53 11.48 13.77 12.15
N SER A 54 10.66 14.63 12.76
CA SER A 54 9.25 14.78 12.41
C SER A 54 9.08 15.34 10.99
N LYS A 55 9.85 16.35 10.60
CA LYS A 55 9.79 16.94 9.25
C LYS A 55 10.23 15.97 8.17
N LYS A 56 11.22 15.11 8.44
CA LYS A 56 11.60 14.06 7.50
C LYS A 56 10.44 13.09 7.26
N LYS A 57 9.82 12.58 8.33
CA LYS A 57 8.64 11.69 8.24
C LYS A 57 7.46 12.36 7.52
N GLU A 58 7.21 13.64 7.79
CA GLU A 58 6.13 14.41 7.17
C GLU A 58 6.33 14.62 5.66
N ARG A 59 7.58 14.76 5.19
CA ARG A 59 7.89 14.83 3.75
C ARG A 59 7.60 13.50 3.06
N GLU A 60 8.06 12.41 3.64
CA GLU A 60 7.83 11.05 3.12
C GLU A 60 6.33 10.70 3.06
N LEU A 61 5.57 11.12 4.08
CA LEU A 61 4.11 10.96 4.10
C LEU A 61 3.39 11.80 3.05
N ARG A 62 3.77 13.08 2.86
CA ARG A 62 3.16 13.94 1.83
C ARG A 62 3.36 13.40 0.43
N GLU A 63 4.56 12.95 0.11
CA GLU A 63 4.84 12.33 -1.19
C GLU A 63 3.94 11.11 -1.40
N PHE A 64 3.80 10.27 -0.37
CA PHE A 64 2.91 9.12 -0.40
C PHE A 64 1.44 9.52 -0.61
N GLU A 65 0.93 10.52 0.11
CA GLU A 65 -0.45 11.00 -0.08
C GLU A 65 -0.72 11.49 -1.50
N ILE A 66 0.29 12.04 -2.19
CA ILE A 66 0.16 12.45 -3.60
C ILE A 66 0.04 11.22 -4.51
N TYR A 67 0.92 10.22 -4.32
CA TYR A 67 0.82 8.95 -5.07
C TYR A 67 -0.53 8.26 -4.83
N ASP A 68 -0.97 8.20 -3.58
CA ASP A 68 -2.22 7.57 -3.18
C ASP A 68 -3.44 8.20 -3.86
N LYS A 69 -3.48 9.55 -3.90
CA LYS A 69 -4.52 10.30 -4.61
C LYS A 69 -4.48 10.09 -6.11
N LEU A 70 -3.29 9.97 -6.70
CA LEU A 70 -3.14 9.72 -8.14
C LEU A 70 -3.67 8.33 -8.51
N ASP A 71 -3.32 7.32 -7.71
CA ASP A 71 -3.81 5.94 -7.89
C ASP A 71 -5.33 5.86 -7.75
N GLU A 72 -5.92 6.59 -6.81
CA GLU A 72 -7.38 6.64 -6.66
C GLU A 72 -8.05 7.19 -7.93
N ARG A 73 -7.50 8.27 -8.50
CA ARG A 73 -8.00 8.82 -9.78
C ARG A 73 -7.82 7.85 -10.94
N PHE A 74 -6.74 7.08 -10.95
CA PHE A 74 -6.52 6.05 -11.96
C PHE A 74 -7.55 4.92 -11.84
N ILE A 75 -7.86 4.45 -10.63
CA ILE A 75 -8.90 3.46 -10.41
C ILE A 75 -10.27 3.98 -10.87
N ASP A 76 -10.59 5.26 -10.58
CA ASP A 76 -11.84 5.87 -11.05
C ASP A 76 -11.91 5.94 -12.59
N TYR A 77 -10.79 6.21 -13.26
CA TYR A 77 -10.69 6.11 -14.71
C TYR A 77 -10.96 4.69 -15.21
N LEU A 78 -10.37 3.67 -14.58
CA LEU A 78 -10.62 2.27 -14.94
C LEU A 78 -12.08 1.85 -14.72
N LYS A 79 -12.76 2.37 -13.69
CA LYS A 79 -14.19 2.16 -13.50
C LYS A 79 -15.00 2.77 -14.65
N LEU A 80 -14.63 3.96 -15.14
CA LEU A 80 -15.26 4.56 -16.32
C LEU A 80 -15.08 3.67 -17.57
N CYS A 81 -13.89 3.10 -17.78
CA CYS A 81 -13.64 2.13 -18.85
C CYS A 81 -14.47 0.84 -18.67
N PHE A 82 -14.67 0.39 -17.43
CA PHE A 82 -15.46 -0.79 -17.10
C PHE A 82 -16.96 -0.59 -17.36
N GLU A 83 -17.47 0.62 -17.09
CA GLU A 83 -18.85 1.02 -17.36
C GLU A 83 -19.12 1.16 -18.87
N ASN A 84 -18.16 1.66 -19.63
CA ASN A 84 -18.26 1.92 -21.07
C ASN A 84 -17.25 1.06 -21.87
N PRO A 85 -17.36 -0.28 -21.83
CA PRO A 85 -16.40 -1.21 -22.43
C PRO A 85 -16.39 -1.19 -23.97
N GLU A 86 -17.30 -0.48 -24.62
CA GLU A 86 -17.34 -0.29 -26.07
C GLU A 86 -16.46 0.87 -26.55
N LEU A 87 -16.13 1.82 -25.67
CA LEU A 87 -15.31 2.95 -26.02
C LEU A 87 -13.84 2.54 -26.05
N ASP A 88 -13.11 2.81 -27.13
CA ASP A 88 -11.68 2.48 -27.22
C ASP A 88 -10.78 3.45 -26.40
N ILE A 89 -11.17 3.69 -25.14
CA ILE A 89 -10.48 4.56 -24.19
C ILE A 89 -9.62 3.77 -23.21
N PHE A 90 -9.86 2.47 -23.07
CA PHE A 90 -8.98 1.63 -22.27
C PHE A 90 -7.62 1.53 -22.95
N GLU A 91 -6.59 1.45 -22.14
CA GLU A 91 -5.20 1.46 -22.55
C GLU A 91 -4.82 0.34 -23.51
N ILE A 92 -5.49 -0.81 -23.43
CA ILE A 92 -5.32 -1.93 -24.36
C ILE A 92 -6.36 -1.77 -25.48
N PRO A 93 -5.92 -1.57 -26.74
CA PRO A 93 -6.83 -1.46 -27.88
C PRO A 93 -7.67 -2.73 -28.04
N LEU A 94 -8.93 -2.57 -28.46
CA LEU A 94 -9.85 -3.68 -28.72
C LEU A 94 -9.25 -4.74 -29.66
N GLU A 95 -8.51 -4.31 -30.68
CA GLU A 95 -7.88 -5.19 -31.68
C GLU A 95 -6.81 -6.14 -31.12
N THR A 96 -6.27 -5.85 -29.93
CA THR A 96 -5.18 -6.63 -29.31
C THR A 96 -5.72 -7.70 -28.35
N LEU A 97 -7.04 -7.74 -28.13
CA LEU A 97 -7.65 -8.71 -27.23
C LEU A 97 -7.58 -10.12 -27.84
N PRO A 98 -7.19 -11.14 -27.06
CA PRO A 98 -7.16 -12.51 -27.56
C PRO A 98 -8.59 -12.96 -27.87
N HIS A 99 -8.90 -13.08 -29.17
CA HIS A 99 -10.11 -13.76 -29.65
C HIS A 99 -10.04 -15.22 -29.19
N THR A 100 -10.71 -15.55 -28.09
CA THR A 100 -10.85 -16.95 -27.67
C THR A 100 -11.62 -17.67 -28.77
N SER A 101 -10.96 -18.66 -29.35
CA SER A 101 -11.32 -19.41 -30.56
C SER A 101 -12.58 -20.26 -30.37
N LEU A 102 -13.75 -19.63 -30.39
CA LEU A 102 -15.06 -20.31 -30.47
C LEU A 102 -15.85 -19.81 -31.69
N GLU A 103 -15.16 -19.48 -32.77
CA GLU A 103 -15.74 -18.86 -33.96
C GLU A 103 -15.21 -19.52 -35.24
N ASP A 104 -15.66 -20.73 -35.51
CA ASP A 104 -15.86 -21.16 -36.89
C ASP A 104 -17.32 -21.60 -36.98
N SER A 105 -18.11 -20.89 -37.79
CA SER A 105 -19.56 -21.06 -38.03
C SER A 105 -20.50 -20.45 -36.99
N LEU A 106 -21.03 -19.26 -37.31
CA LEU A 106 -22.45 -18.84 -37.22
C LEU A 106 -22.53 -17.32 -37.08
N ASP A 107 -23.03 -16.61 -38.11
CA ASP A 107 -23.37 -15.17 -38.15
C ASP A 107 -23.10 -14.39 -36.85
N THR A 108 -21.82 -14.08 -36.63
CA THR A 108 -21.30 -13.80 -35.28
C THR A 108 -21.09 -12.31 -34.99
N SER A 109 -21.57 -11.38 -35.82
CA SER A 109 -21.33 -9.94 -35.60
C SER A 109 -21.82 -9.41 -34.23
N GLU A 110 -23.01 -9.83 -33.78
CA GLU A 110 -23.61 -9.36 -32.52
C GLU A 110 -23.07 -10.15 -31.30
N ILE A 111 -22.78 -11.44 -31.49
CA ILE A 111 -22.22 -12.33 -30.46
C ILE A 111 -20.75 -11.98 -30.21
N ASN A 112 -19.98 -11.67 -31.26
CA ASN A 112 -18.57 -11.24 -31.18
C ASN A 112 -18.45 -9.93 -30.43
N GLY A 113 -19.35 -8.97 -30.69
CA GLY A 113 -19.39 -7.71 -29.94
C GLY A 113 -19.70 -7.91 -28.45
N VAL A 114 -20.47 -8.93 -28.08
CA VAL A 114 -20.78 -9.26 -26.68
C VAL A 114 -19.63 -10.02 -26.01
N ILE A 115 -18.98 -10.94 -26.71
CA ILE A 115 -17.81 -11.70 -26.22
C ILE A 115 -16.61 -10.77 -26.04
N ASP A 116 -16.38 -9.86 -26.98
CA ASP A 116 -15.30 -8.86 -26.92
C ASP A 116 -15.48 -7.89 -25.73
N LYS A 117 -16.71 -7.40 -25.51
CA LYS A 117 -17.05 -6.58 -24.33
C LYS A 117 -16.85 -7.32 -23.01
N ARG A 118 -17.19 -8.62 -22.94
CA ARG A 118 -17.00 -9.44 -21.74
C ARG A 118 -15.52 -9.63 -21.42
N ASN A 119 -14.73 -9.99 -22.42
CA ASN A 119 -13.28 -10.17 -22.30
C ASN A 119 -12.59 -8.85 -21.91
N ARG A 120 -13.07 -7.72 -22.44
CA ARG A 120 -12.56 -6.39 -22.10
C ARG A 120 -12.86 -5.98 -20.66
N LYS A 121 -14.10 -6.16 -20.19
CA LYS A 121 -14.45 -5.92 -18.79
C LYS A 121 -13.63 -6.77 -17.83
N GLU A 122 -13.36 -8.03 -18.20
CA GLU A 122 -12.53 -8.93 -17.43
C GLU A 122 -11.09 -8.42 -17.32
N ILE A 123 -10.48 -8.01 -18.44
CA ILE A 123 -9.12 -7.45 -18.43
C ILE A 123 -9.06 -6.14 -17.65
N ILE A 124 -10.03 -5.24 -17.80
CA ILE A 124 -10.10 -4.00 -17.01
C ILE A 124 -10.19 -4.31 -15.51
N ALA A 125 -11.02 -5.29 -15.12
CA ALA A 125 -11.14 -5.71 -13.73
C ALA A 125 -9.81 -6.29 -13.20
N TYR A 126 -9.08 -7.05 -14.02
CA TYR A 126 -7.74 -7.51 -13.65
C TYR A 126 -6.72 -6.38 -13.56
N THR A 127 -6.79 -5.37 -14.43
CA THR A 127 -5.96 -4.17 -14.31
C THR A 127 -6.23 -3.45 -12.99
N ILE A 128 -7.49 -3.28 -12.60
CA ILE A 128 -7.85 -2.72 -11.28
C ILE A 128 -7.25 -3.56 -10.16
N LEU A 129 -7.37 -4.89 -10.22
CA LEU A 129 -6.82 -5.79 -9.20
C LEU A 129 -5.29 -5.68 -9.10
N ILE A 130 -4.60 -5.63 -10.24
CA ILE A 130 -3.14 -5.47 -10.31
C ILE A 130 -2.71 -4.12 -9.74
N SER A 131 -3.44 -3.03 -9.99
CA SER A 131 -3.17 -1.72 -9.39
C SER A 131 -3.32 -1.75 -7.86
N ILE A 132 -4.26 -2.53 -7.33
CA ILE A 132 -4.38 -2.72 -5.87
C ILE A 132 -3.16 -3.47 -5.33
N PHE A 133 -2.69 -4.52 -6.02
CA PHE A 133 -1.47 -5.24 -5.63
C PHE A 133 -0.22 -4.35 -5.65
N GLU A 134 -0.08 -3.53 -6.67
CA GLU A 134 1.03 -2.57 -6.81
C GLU A 134 1.05 -1.57 -5.63
N ARG A 135 -0.11 -0.98 -5.31
CA ARG A 135 -0.25 -0.07 -4.16
C ARG A 135 0.08 -0.75 -2.84
N TYR A 136 -0.41 -1.98 -2.65
CA TYR A 136 -0.10 -2.74 -1.44
C TYR A 136 1.40 -3.04 -1.32
N TYR A 137 2.04 -3.43 -2.42
CA TYR A 137 3.47 -3.71 -2.47
C TYR A 137 4.29 -2.48 -2.06
N ILE A 138 4.00 -1.32 -2.66
CA ILE A 138 4.68 -0.06 -2.36
C ILE A 138 4.47 0.34 -0.89
N SER A 139 3.25 0.19 -0.37
CA SER A 139 2.94 0.45 1.04
C SER A 139 3.74 -0.46 1.97
N SER A 140 3.81 -1.75 1.65
CA SER A 140 4.50 -2.76 2.47
C SER A 140 6.01 -2.56 2.51
N MET A 141 6.63 -2.12 1.40
CA MET A 141 8.06 -1.81 1.35
C MET A 141 8.51 -0.70 2.31
N ARG A 142 7.57 0.13 2.79
CA ARG A 142 7.83 1.26 3.68
C ARG A 142 7.56 0.96 5.16
N GLN A 143 6.94 -0.17 5.48
CA GLN A 143 6.68 -0.56 6.86
C GLN A 143 7.93 -1.16 7.52
N GLU A 144 8.01 -1.12 8.86
CA GLU A 144 9.10 -1.75 9.60
C GLU A 144 9.00 -3.29 9.56
N ASN A 145 7.77 -3.84 9.58
CA ASN A 145 7.48 -5.28 9.53
C ASN A 145 7.12 -5.73 8.10
N LYS A 146 8.08 -5.64 7.18
CA LYS A 146 7.85 -5.89 5.74
C LYS A 146 7.44 -7.34 5.43
N VAL A 147 8.05 -8.30 6.12
CA VAL A 147 7.99 -9.74 5.79
C VAL A 147 6.57 -10.31 5.97
N ASP A 148 5.91 -9.98 7.07
CA ASP A 148 4.59 -10.52 7.39
C ASP A 148 3.50 -9.96 6.46
N ALA A 149 3.60 -8.67 6.12
CA ALA A 149 2.71 -8.00 5.18
C ALA A 149 2.81 -8.59 3.76
N LEU A 150 4.04 -8.72 3.24
CA LEU A 150 4.27 -9.24 1.88
C LEU A 150 3.85 -10.70 1.73
N SER A 151 4.20 -11.55 2.69
CA SER A 151 3.91 -13.00 2.60
C SER A 151 2.42 -13.30 2.52
N ALA A 152 1.59 -12.55 3.25
CA ALA A 152 0.13 -12.69 3.18
C ALA A 152 -0.43 -12.38 1.78
N TRP A 153 0.12 -11.37 1.10
CA TRP A 153 -0.32 -10.98 -0.23
C TRP A 153 0.32 -11.78 -1.35
N GLU A 154 1.53 -12.30 -1.17
CA GLU A 154 2.14 -13.25 -2.08
C GLU A 154 1.28 -14.49 -2.27
N ALA A 155 0.77 -15.08 -1.17
CA ALA A 155 -0.14 -16.21 -1.24
C ALA A 155 -1.45 -15.88 -1.98
N TYR A 156 -1.98 -14.67 -1.78
CA TYR A 156 -3.17 -14.21 -2.49
C TYR A 156 -2.91 -14.00 -3.98
N MET A 157 -1.78 -13.39 -4.36
CA MET A 157 -1.37 -13.25 -5.76
C MET A 157 -1.18 -14.61 -6.43
N GLU A 158 -0.50 -15.55 -5.76
CA GLU A 158 -0.33 -16.94 -6.23
C GLU A 158 -1.68 -17.58 -6.59
N LEU A 159 -2.71 -17.40 -5.76
CA LEU A 159 -4.06 -17.90 -6.02
C LEU A 159 -4.63 -17.35 -7.33
N TRP A 160 -4.46 -16.06 -7.63
CA TRP A 160 -4.96 -15.46 -8.87
C TRP A 160 -4.19 -15.95 -10.09
N PHE A 161 -2.88 -16.13 -9.96
CA PHE A 161 -2.04 -16.71 -11.02
C PHE A 161 -2.39 -18.16 -11.38
N THR A 162 -3.18 -18.88 -10.57
CA THR A 162 -3.69 -20.21 -10.97
C THR A 162 -4.68 -20.14 -12.14
N ARG A 163 -5.35 -19.00 -12.34
CA ARG A 163 -6.35 -18.80 -13.40
C ARG A 163 -5.68 -18.48 -14.74
N SER A 164 -6.01 -19.23 -15.79
CA SER A 164 -5.46 -19.03 -17.14
C SER A 164 -5.76 -17.63 -17.70
N HIS A 165 -6.99 -17.13 -17.52
CA HIS A 165 -7.41 -15.80 -17.97
C HIS A 165 -6.61 -14.68 -17.28
N PHE A 166 -6.31 -14.82 -15.98
CA PHE A 166 -5.49 -13.85 -15.26
C PHE A 166 -4.03 -13.85 -15.75
N ARG A 167 -3.45 -15.03 -16.04
CA ARG A 167 -2.10 -15.12 -16.63
C ARG A 167 -2.03 -14.46 -18.01
N ALA A 168 -3.03 -14.71 -18.85
CA ALA A 168 -3.12 -14.09 -20.17
C ALA A 168 -3.21 -12.56 -20.06
N ALA A 169 -4.07 -12.06 -19.16
CA ALA A 169 -4.19 -10.63 -18.88
C ALA A 169 -2.89 -10.03 -18.32
N TRP A 170 -2.23 -10.71 -17.38
CA TRP A 170 -0.93 -10.29 -16.84
C TRP A 170 0.11 -10.14 -17.94
N ASN A 171 0.21 -11.10 -18.86
CA ASN A 171 1.18 -11.03 -19.95
C ASN A 171 0.95 -9.79 -20.83
N LEU A 172 -0.31 -9.47 -21.16
CA LEU A 172 -0.67 -8.27 -21.93
C LEU A 172 -0.31 -6.99 -21.18
N ILE A 173 -0.67 -6.90 -19.90
CA ILE A 173 -0.41 -5.73 -19.05
C ILE A 173 1.09 -5.55 -18.79
N ASN A 174 1.81 -6.64 -18.52
CA ASN A 174 3.24 -6.64 -18.22
C ASN A 174 4.06 -6.13 -19.41
N ILE A 175 3.78 -6.60 -20.63
CA ILE A 175 4.46 -6.12 -21.85
C ILE A 175 4.37 -4.60 -21.95
N ARG A 176 3.19 -4.03 -21.69
CA ARG A 176 2.96 -2.57 -21.69
C ARG A 176 3.76 -1.88 -20.58
N LYS A 177 3.67 -2.37 -19.34
CA LYS A 177 4.44 -1.82 -18.20
C LYS A 177 5.96 -1.89 -18.43
N GLN A 178 6.47 -2.87 -19.19
CA GLN A 178 7.89 -2.94 -19.58
C GLN A 178 8.29 -1.89 -20.62
N VAL A 179 7.43 -1.59 -21.59
CA VAL A 179 7.66 -0.51 -22.56
C VAL A 179 7.67 0.86 -21.88
N GLU A 180 6.76 1.07 -20.93
CA GLU A 180 6.72 2.30 -20.13
C GLU A 180 8.01 2.48 -19.31
N ARG A 181 8.55 1.40 -18.73
CA ARG A 181 9.85 1.41 -18.04
C ARG A 181 11.03 1.79 -18.91
N ALA A 182 11.10 1.26 -20.13
CA ALA A 182 12.22 1.52 -21.03
C ALA A 182 12.38 3.01 -21.37
N ASN A 183 11.33 3.82 -21.13
CA ASN A 183 11.28 5.24 -21.42
C ASN A 183 11.37 6.14 -20.16
N LEU A 184 11.49 5.57 -18.95
CA LEU A 184 11.59 6.33 -17.69
C LEU A 184 13.04 6.59 -17.28
N PRO A 185 13.38 7.77 -16.74
CA PRO A 185 14.72 8.05 -16.21
C PRO A 185 15.02 7.17 -14.97
N ASP A 186 16.25 6.65 -14.88
CA ASP A 186 16.71 5.62 -13.91
C ASP A 186 16.37 5.90 -12.43
N ASN A 187 16.18 7.16 -12.04
CA ASN A 187 15.96 7.56 -10.65
C ASN A 187 14.50 7.38 -10.15
N GLN A 188 13.55 7.03 -11.02
CA GLN A 188 12.13 6.85 -10.64
C GLN A 188 11.63 5.40 -10.68
N ALA A 189 12.45 4.45 -11.16
CA ALA A 189 12.00 3.10 -11.50
C ALA A 189 11.91 2.11 -10.30
N GLY A 190 12.50 2.44 -9.14
CA GLY A 190 12.85 1.44 -8.11
C GLY A 190 11.73 0.52 -7.62
N TYR A 191 10.58 1.07 -7.18
CA TYR A 191 9.52 0.25 -6.56
C TYR A 191 8.63 -0.45 -7.59
N ASN A 192 8.33 0.21 -8.71
CA ASN A 192 7.54 -0.39 -9.78
C ASN A 192 8.33 -1.53 -10.43
N VAL A 193 9.66 -1.41 -10.56
CA VAL A 193 10.56 -2.46 -11.08
C VAL A 193 10.41 -3.76 -10.28
N GLU A 194 10.58 -3.65 -8.98
CA GLU A 194 10.61 -4.78 -8.08
C GLU A 194 9.24 -5.48 -7.96
N PHE A 195 8.15 -4.72 -8.00
CA PHE A 195 6.80 -5.27 -8.03
C PHE A 195 6.58 -6.22 -9.22
N ILE A 196 6.89 -5.80 -10.45
CA ILE A 196 6.69 -6.68 -11.62
C ILE A 196 7.66 -7.85 -11.57
N ARG A 197 8.89 -7.66 -11.09
CA ARG A 197 9.84 -8.77 -10.91
C ARG A 197 9.27 -9.83 -9.97
N GLN A 198 8.60 -9.41 -8.89
CA GLN A 198 7.89 -10.31 -7.98
C GLN A 198 6.71 -11.00 -8.68
N MET A 199 5.87 -10.25 -9.39
CA MET A 199 4.73 -10.79 -10.15
C MET A 199 5.15 -11.82 -11.20
N ASP A 200 6.23 -11.56 -11.96
CA ASP A 200 6.78 -12.48 -12.95
C ASP A 200 7.33 -13.75 -12.30
N SER A 201 8.05 -13.60 -11.19
CA SER A 201 8.53 -14.75 -10.41
C SER A 201 7.38 -15.63 -9.91
N ILE A 202 6.26 -15.02 -9.48
CA ILE A 202 5.07 -15.76 -9.06
C ILE A 202 4.41 -16.46 -10.26
N CYS A 203 4.25 -15.76 -11.39
CA CYS A 203 3.70 -16.31 -12.62
C CYS A 203 4.49 -17.55 -13.09
N ASP A 204 5.83 -17.46 -13.10
CA ASP A 204 6.73 -18.55 -13.48
C ASP A 204 6.70 -19.73 -12.51
N LYS A 205 6.58 -19.46 -11.21
CA LYS A 205 6.46 -20.49 -10.16
C LYS A 205 5.16 -21.28 -10.36
N VAL A 206 4.03 -20.60 -10.53
CA VAL A 206 2.72 -21.24 -10.72
C VAL A 206 2.67 -21.99 -12.05
N SER A 207 3.21 -21.41 -13.12
CA SER A 207 3.27 -22.06 -14.44
C SER A 207 4.05 -23.38 -14.39
N ARG A 208 5.20 -23.40 -13.69
CA ARG A 208 6.00 -24.63 -13.50
C ARG A 208 5.26 -25.71 -12.70
N ASN A 209 4.53 -25.32 -11.65
CA ASN A 209 3.77 -26.26 -10.83
C ASN A 209 2.62 -26.90 -11.61
N SER A 210 1.91 -26.11 -12.44
CA SER A 210 0.83 -26.63 -13.29
C SER A 210 1.32 -27.64 -14.34
N VAL A 211 2.51 -27.44 -14.90
CA VAL A 211 3.13 -28.38 -15.86
C VAL A 211 3.63 -29.66 -15.17
N GLY A 212 4.07 -29.56 -13.91
CA GLY A 212 4.53 -30.69 -13.11
C GLY A 212 3.43 -31.67 -12.69
N GLU A 213 2.22 -31.17 -12.43
CA GLU A 213 1.05 -32.01 -12.11
C GLU A 213 0.54 -32.77 -13.34
N VAL A 214 0.42 -32.09 -14.50
CA VAL A 214 0.02 -32.73 -15.77
C VAL A 214 1.00 -33.84 -16.20
N LYS A 215 2.28 -33.74 -15.82
CA LYS A 215 3.28 -34.79 -16.10
C LYS A 215 3.19 -35.98 -15.16
N LYS A 216 2.61 -35.86 -13.97
CA LYS A 216 2.36 -36.99 -13.06
C LYS A 216 1.14 -37.79 -13.47
N ASP A 217 0.11 -37.13 -14.00
CA ASP A 217 -1.13 -37.80 -14.43
C ASP A 217 -0.99 -38.54 -15.77
N ASN A 218 0.02 -38.21 -16.57
CA ASN A 218 0.31 -38.86 -17.86
C ASN A 218 1.38 -39.98 -17.78
N VAL A 219 1.80 -40.38 -16.58
CA VAL A 219 2.81 -41.45 -16.36
C VAL A 219 2.17 -42.67 -15.68
N VAL A 220 0.85 -42.82 -15.76
CA VAL A 220 0.11 -44.03 -15.33
C VAL A 220 -0.42 -44.79 -16.53
#